data_AF-A0A9D8U527-F1
#
_entry.id   AF-A0A9D8U527-F1
#
_cell.length_a   1.000
_cell.length_b   1.000
_cell.length_c   1.000
_cell.angle_alpha   90.00
_cell.angle_beta   90.00
_cell.angle_gamma   90.00
#
_symmetry.space_group_name_H-M   'P 1'
#
loop_
_entity.id
_entity.type
_entity.pdbx_description
1 polymer ?
#
loop_
_entity_poly.entity_id
_entity_poly.type
_entity_poly.pdbx_seq_one_letter_code
_entity_poly.pdbx_strand_id
1 'polypeptide(L)'
;MARATTETVEQEAGGGGLPQISVFEDGTYTNQIAWLLLTFVLLYVVVSRLVVPRVTTVLEEREEKIAGDLDAAARLREEAEGVREAYEASIAEARAKAQQTLADAKDAARADIAKAQAELDAKLSADADAAEKRIAEAKAEALAGIEGIATEVATDLVAKLGGADVSADDVTKAVSAAAKGA
;
A
#
# COMPACT_ATOMS: atom_id res chain seq x y z
N MET A 1 26.14 117.50 47.46
CA MET A 1 24.69 117.26 47.44
C MET A 1 24.21 117.16 46.00
N ALA A 2 23.48 116.07 45.69
CA ALA A 2 22.30 115.96 44.80
C ALA A 2 22.37 116.27 43.28
N ARG A 3 22.18 115.18 42.48
CA ARG A 3 21.16 114.90 41.42
C ARG A 3 21.76 113.92 40.39
N ALA A 4 21.28 112.68 40.16
CA ALA A 4 19.98 112.16 39.68
C ALA A 4 19.78 112.22 38.13
N THR A 5 19.81 111.01 37.51
CA THR A 5 18.94 110.43 36.45
C THR A 5 18.92 111.03 35.02
N THR A 6 19.09 110.21 33.96
CA THR A 6 18.06 109.75 32.97
C THR A 6 18.71 109.19 31.67
N GLU A 7 18.17 108.08 31.16
CA GLU A 7 18.44 107.44 29.85
C GLU A 7 18.04 108.31 28.65
N THR A 8 18.73 108.16 27.51
CA THR A 8 18.09 108.13 26.19
C THR A 8 18.99 107.41 25.19
N VAL A 9 18.48 106.30 24.65
CA VAL A 9 18.91 105.68 23.41
C VAL A 9 18.51 106.60 22.26
N GLU A 10 19.46 106.99 21.43
CA GLU A 10 19.17 107.63 20.14
C GLU A 10 19.69 106.72 19.03
N GLN A 11 18.75 105.97 18.46
CA GLN A 11 18.90 105.25 17.22
C GLN A 11 18.44 106.19 16.10
N GLU A 12 19.39 106.75 15.37
CA GLU A 12 19.13 107.42 14.09
C GLU A 12 19.23 106.39 12.96
N ALA A 13 18.10 106.18 12.29
CA ALA A 13 17.93 105.30 11.15
C ALA A 13 17.90 106.12 9.85
N GLY A 14 18.57 105.68 8.79
CA GLY A 14 18.23 106.15 7.45
C GLY A 14 19.29 105.97 6.38
N GLY A 15 19.34 104.78 5.77
CA GLY A 15 20.22 104.49 4.63
C GLY A 15 20.41 102.99 4.36
N GLY A 16 19.41 102.18 4.70
CA GLY A 16 19.47 100.73 4.65
C GLY A 16 19.34 100.17 3.23
N GLY A 17 20.41 99.58 2.74
CA GLY A 17 20.35 98.29 2.07
C GLY A 17 20.72 97.23 3.10
N LEU A 18 19.88 96.22 3.30
CA LEU A 18 20.03 95.21 4.35
C LEU A 18 21.48 94.65 4.41
N PRO A 19 22.18 94.69 5.57
CA PRO A 19 23.53 94.11 5.71
C PRO A 19 23.56 92.59 5.51
N GLN A 20 22.39 91.96 5.29
CA GLN A 20 22.26 90.57 4.89
C GLN A 20 22.57 90.33 3.40
N ILE A 21 22.50 91.35 2.54
CA ILE A 21 22.73 91.18 1.10
C ILE A 21 24.21 91.42 0.72
N SER A 22 24.93 92.26 1.47
CA SER A 22 26.35 92.56 1.18
C SER A 22 27.29 91.40 1.49
N VAL A 23 26.86 90.40 2.27
CA VAL A 23 27.64 89.17 2.47
C VAL A 23 27.86 88.44 1.14
N PHE A 24 26.92 88.58 0.19
CA PHE A 24 26.95 87.84 -1.09
C PHE A 24 28.00 88.38 -2.08
N GLU A 25 28.58 89.55 -1.83
CA GLU A 25 29.44 90.28 -2.78
C GLU A 25 30.95 90.09 -2.51
N ASP A 26 31.34 89.70 -1.28
CA ASP A 26 32.75 89.62 -0.82
C ASP A 26 33.48 88.28 -1.15
N GLY A 27 32.94 87.44 -2.04
CA GLY A 27 33.61 86.22 -2.52
C GLY A 27 33.79 85.09 -1.49
N THR A 28 33.34 85.27 -0.24
CA THR A 28 33.37 84.26 0.82
C THR A 28 32.46 83.06 0.53
N TYR A 29 31.30 83.27 -0.10
CA TYR A 29 30.40 82.18 -0.53
C TYR A 29 31.00 81.31 -1.64
N THR A 30 31.81 81.86 -2.53
CA THR A 30 32.48 81.09 -3.58
C THR A 30 33.42 80.04 -2.97
N ASN A 31 34.17 80.43 -1.94
CA ASN A 31 35.05 79.50 -1.21
C ASN A 31 34.24 78.43 -0.45
N GLN A 32 33.13 78.82 0.20
CA GLN A 32 32.27 77.87 0.92
C GLN A 32 31.60 76.86 -0.03
N ILE A 33 31.13 77.32 -1.19
CA ILE A 33 30.56 76.45 -2.24
C ILE A 33 31.66 75.55 -2.83
N ALA A 34 32.88 76.06 -3.06
CA ALA A 34 33.98 75.25 -3.55
C ALA A 34 34.36 74.11 -2.58
N TRP A 35 34.46 74.38 -1.28
CA TRP A 35 34.68 73.34 -0.26
C TRP A 35 33.50 72.39 -0.10
N LEU A 36 32.27 72.89 -0.20
CA LEU A 36 31.07 72.05 -0.19
C LEU A 36 31.08 71.09 -1.38
N LEU A 37 31.37 71.58 -2.59
CA LEU A 37 31.48 70.73 -3.78
C LEU A 37 32.62 69.72 -3.64
N LEU A 38 33.77 70.14 -3.11
CA LEU A 38 34.91 69.25 -2.91
C LEU A 38 34.58 68.10 -1.92
N THR A 39 33.99 68.43 -0.77
CA THR A 39 33.58 67.43 0.23
C THR A 39 32.41 66.58 -0.25
N PHE A 40 31.46 67.15 -0.98
CA PHE A 40 30.35 66.42 -1.59
C PHE A 40 30.81 65.44 -2.65
N VAL A 41 31.72 65.86 -3.55
CA VAL A 41 32.31 64.96 -4.56
C VAL A 41 33.12 63.86 -3.89
N LEU A 42 33.91 64.18 -2.86
CA LEU A 42 34.64 63.17 -2.09
C LEU A 42 33.67 62.15 -1.46
N LEU A 43 32.59 62.61 -0.82
CA LEU A 43 31.56 61.75 -0.25
C LEU A 43 30.86 60.91 -1.33
N TYR A 44 30.51 61.51 -2.46
CA TYR A 44 29.88 60.83 -3.59
C TYR A 44 30.76 59.69 -4.12
N VAL A 45 32.07 59.93 -4.27
CA VAL A 45 33.03 58.90 -4.68
C VAL A 45 33.10 57.78 -3.64
N VAL A 46 33.13 58.10 -2.34
CA VAL A 46 33.11 57.09 -1.27
C VAL A 46 31.83 56.25 -1.33
N VAL A 47 30.65 56.87 -1.43
CA VAL A 47 29.37 56.14 -1.48
C VAL A 47 29.27 55.28 -2.73
N SER A 48 29.54 55.86 -3.91
CA SER A 48 29.46 55.14 -5.19
C SER A 48 30.46 53.98 -5.28
N ARG A 49 31.66 54.14 -4.71
CA ARG A 49 32.74 53.15 -4.85
C ARG A 49 32.79 52.11 -3.71
N LEU A 50 32.26 52.41 -2.53
CA LEU A 50 32.31 51.51 -1.36
C LEU A 50 30.93 51.06 -0.88
N VAL A 51 29.98 51.98 -0.73
CA VAL A 51 28.68 51.66 -0.10
C VAL A 51 27.76 50.94 -1.06
N VAL A 52 27.59 51.47 -2.28
CA VAL A 52 26.75 50.84 -3.32
C VAL A 52 27.17 49.40 -3.62
N PRO A 53 28.45 49.08 -3.92
CA PRO A 53 28.83 47.70 -4.24
C PRO A 53 28.61 46.75 -3.06
N ARG A 54 28.82 47.18 -1.81
CA ARG A 54 28.56 46.35 -0.62
C ARG A 54 27.08 45.96 -0.51
N VAL A 55 26.17 46.88 -0.79
CA VAL A 55 24.72 46.60 -0.75
C VAL A 55 24.31 45.71 -1.91
N THR A 56 24.82 45.96 -3.11
CA THR A 56 24.56 45.13 -4.29
C THR A 56 24.99 43.68 -4.06
N THR A 57 26.19 43.43 -3.52
CA THR A 57 26.64 42.07 -3.20
C THR A 57 25.69 41.34 -2.25
N VAL A 58 25.20 42.00 -1.20
CA VAL A 58 24.25 41.37 -0.26
C VAL A 58 22.90 41.06 -0.92
N LEU A 59 22.45 41.91 -1.85
CA LEU A 59 21.23 41.65 -2.61
C LEU A 59 21.42 40.46 -3.57
N GLU A 60 22.54 40.42 -4.30
CA GLU A 60 22.90 39.31 -5.18
C GLU A 60 23.01 37.99 -4.40
N GLU A 61 23.68 37.96 -3.25
CA GLU A 61 23.76 36.76 -2.39
C GLU A 61 22.38 36.28 -1.94
N ARG A 62 21.46 37.20 -1.62
CA ARG A 62 20.09 36.85 -1.24
C ARG A 62 19.29 36.33 -2.42
N GLU A 63 19.39 36.96 -3.57
CA GLU A 63 18.73 36.52 -4.80
C GLU A 63 19.23 35.12 -5.21
N GLU A 64 20.54 34.90 -5.20
CA GLU A 64 21.14 33.60 -5.51
C GLU A 64 20.67 32.53 -4.51
N LYS A 65 20.66 32.85 -3.21
CA LYS A 65 20.18 31.92 -2.19
C LYS A 65 18.70 31.59 -2.36
N ILE A 66 17.85 32.58 -2.66
CA ILE A 66 16.41 32.35 -2.89
C ILE A 66 16.21 31.52 -4.16
N ALA A 67 16.91 31.83 -5.24
CA ALA A 67 16.84 31.05 -6.47
C ALA A 67 17.28 29.60 -6.24
N GLY A 68 18.39 29.38 -5.53
CA GLY A 68 18.86 28.05 -5.15
C GLY A 68 17.88 27.30 -4.26
N ASP A 69 17.30 27.97 -3.26
CA ASP A 69 16.30 27.37 -2.37
C ASP A 69 15.01 26.99 -3.16
N LEU A 70 14.60 27.80 -4.14
CA LEU A 70 13.45 27.52 -5.01
C LEU A 70 13.72 26.35 -5.98
N ASP A 71 14.89 26.30 -6.60
CA ASP A 71 15.28 25.21 -7.49
C ASP A 71 15.40 23.88 -6.72
N ALA A 72 15.98 23.93 -5.52
CA ALA A 72 16.04 22.76 -4.64
C ALA A 72 14.64 22.29 -4.23
N ALA A 73 13.75 23.22 -3.86
CA ALA A 73 12.36 22.89 -3.53
C ALA A 73 11.59 22.29 -4.72
N ALA A 74 11.80 22.82 -5.93
CA ALA A 74 11.19 22.29 -7.15
C ALA A 74 11.68 20.86 -7.44
N ARG A 75 12.99 20.62 -7.35
CA ARG A 75 13.57 19.27 -7.50
C ARG A 75 13.05 18.28 -6.47
N LEU A 76 13.05 18.66 -5.18
CA LEU A 76 12.52 17.80 -4.12
C LEU A 76 11.04 17.48 -4.32
N ARG A 77 10.27 18.45 -4.83
CA ARG A 77 8.87 18.23 -5.16
C ARG A 77 8.69 17.24 -6.30
N GLU A 78 9.46 17.39 -7.39
CA GLU A 78 9.43 16.47 -8.52
C GLU A 78 9.84 15.05 -8.10
N GLU A 79 10.90 14.92 -7.29
CA GLU A 79 11.31 13.62 -6.74
C GLU A 79 10.23 13.01 -5.83
N ALA A 80 9.59 13.81 -4.97
CA ALA A 80 8.51 13.34 -4.11
C ALA A 80 7.27 12.91 -4.92
N GLU A 81 6.90 13.66 -5.96
CA GLU A 81 5.81 13.31 -6.88
C GLU A 81 6.15 12.00 -7.62
N GLY A 82 7.37 11.85 -8.14
CA GLY A 82 7.81 10.61 -8.80
C GLY A 82 7.85 9.40 -7.87
N VAL A 83 8.33 9.55 -6.64
CA VAL A 83 8.31 8.47 -5.63
C VAL A 83 6.86 8.10 -5.27
N ARG A 84 5.99 9.10 -5.15
CA ARG A 84 4.57 8.87 -4.87
C ARG A 84 3.89 8.10 -5.99
N GLU A 85 4.11 8.48 -7.24
CA GLU A 85 3.57 7.77 -8.41
C GLU A 85 4.08 6.32 -8.47
N ALA A 86 5.39 6.11 -8.27
CA ALA A 86 5.97 4.77 -8.24
C ALA A 86 5.39 3.93 -7.09
N TYR A 87 5.18 4.53 -5.92
CA TYR A 87 4.56 3.86 -4.77
C TYR A 87 3.10 3.48 -5.07
N GLU A 88 2.30 4.41 -5.59
CA GLU A 88 0.90 4.16 -5.98
C GLU A 88 0.81 3.06 -7.05
N ALA A 89 1.69 3.08 -8.06
CA ALA A 89 1.79 2.02 -9.07
C ALA A 89 2.16 0.67 -8.46
N SER A 90 3.14 0.62 -7.54
CA SER A 90 3.57 -0.62 -6.88
C SER A 90 2.44 -1.26 -6.05
N ILE A 91 1.63 -0.43 -5.37
CA ILE A 91 0.48 -0.91 -4.59
C ILE A 91 -0.62 -1.42 -5.52
N ALA A 92 -0.87 -0.75 -6.65
CA ALA A 92 -1.82 -1.21 -7.64
C ALA A 92 -1.41 -2.56 -8.25
N GLU A 93 -0.13 -2.70 -8.64
CA GLU A 93 0.42 -3.95 -9.17
C GLU A 93 0.36 -5.08 -8.14
N ALA A 94 0.77 -4.82 -6.89
CA ALA A 94 0.71 -5.81 -5.82
C ALA A 94 -0.72 -6.29 -5.56
N ARG A 95 -1.71 -5.39 -5.58
CA ARG A 95 -3.13 -5.75 -5.45
C ARG A 95 -3.63 -6.59 -6.63
N ALA A 96 -3.28 -6.21 -7.86
CA ALA A 96 -3.65 -6.97 -9.05
C ALA A 96 -3.05 -8.38 -9.02
N LYS A 97 -1.76 -8.50 -8.68
CA LYS A 97 -1.07 -9.79 -8.55
C LYS A 97 -1.65 -10.66 -7.44
N ALA A 98 -2.02 -10.06 -6.30
CA ALA A 98 -2.68 -10.79 -5.21
C ALA A 98 -4.06 -11.31 -5.62
N GLN A 99 -4.86 -10.51 -6.33
CA GLN A 99 -6.14 -10.93 -6.87
C GLN A 99 -6.00 -12.05 -7.89
N GLN A 100 -5.03 -11.94 -8.80
CA GLN A 100 -4.72 -12.99 -9.77
C GLN A 100 -4.31 -14.29 -9.08
N THR A 101 -3.38 -14.21 -8.12
CA THR A 101 -2.92 -15.39 -7.35
C THR A 101 -4.09 -16.05 -6.61
N LEU A 102 -5.02 -15.26 -6.06
CA LEU A 102 -6.20 -15.78 -5.39
C LEU A 102 -7.17 -16.45 -6.37
N ALA A 103 -7.35 -15.91 -7.57
CA ALA A 103 -8.17 -16.50 -8.61
C ALA A 103 -7.56 -17.84 -9.07
N ASP A 104 -6.28 -17.83 -9.41
CA ASP A 104 -5.54 -19.03 -9.85
C ASP A 104 -5.58 -20.13 -8.78
N ALA A 105 -5.36 -19.77 -7.51
CA ALA A 105 -5.43 -20.74 -6.41
C ALA A 105 -6.84 -21.32 -6.21
N LYS A 106 -7.89 -20.51 -6.38
CA LYS A 106 -9.28 -20.98 -6.30
C LYS A 106 -9.62 -21.93 -7.44
N ASP A 107 -9.17 -21.61 -8.65
CA ASP A 107 -9.44 -22.44 -9.83
C ASP A 107 -8.64 -23.75 -9.78
N ALA A 108 -7.39 -23.71 -9.33
CA ALA A 108 -6.60 -24.92 -9.05
C ALA A 108 -7.27 -25.80 -7.97
N ALA A 109 -7.69 -25.21 -6.84
CA ALA A 109 -8.37 -25.95 -5.79
C ALA A 109 -9.69 -26.59 -6.26
N ARG A 110 -10.46 -25.89 -7.11
CA ARG A 110 -11.69 -26.44 -7.72
C ARG A 110 -11.38 -27.62 -8.64
N ALA A 111 -10.33 -27.50 -9.46
CA ALA A 111 -9.90 -28.58 -10.34
C ALA A 111 -9.44 -29.82 -9.54
N ASP A 112 -8.67 -29.62 -8.47
CA ASP A 112 -8.22 -30.70 -7.60
C ASP A 112 -9.39 -31.38 -6.89
N ILE A 113 -10.37 -30.62 -6.39
CA ILE A 113 -11.58 -31.17 -5.78
C ILE A 113 -12.37 -31.99 -6.80
N ALA A 114 -12.58 -31.47 -8.01
CA ALA A 114 -13.31 -32.17 -9.06
C ALA A 114 -12.61 -33.48 -9.45
N LYS A 115 -11.27 -33.46 -9.54
CA LYS A 115 -10.47 -34.66 -9.81
C LYS A 115 -10.59 -35.69 -8.69
N ALA A 116 -10.44 -35.25 -7.43
CA ALA A 116 -10.56 -36.12 -6.27
C ALA A 116 -11.96 -36.75 -6.14
N GLN A 117 -13.02 -35.98 -6.45
CA GLN A 117 -14.38 -36.49 -6.51
C GLN A 117 -14.55 -37.56 -7.59
N ALA A 118 -14.06 -37.30 -8.81
CA ALA A 118 -14.15 -38.27 -9.90
C ALA A 118 -13.38 -39.58 -9.58
N GLU A 119 -12.21 -39.48 -8.97
CA GLU A 119 -11.42 -40.64 -8.53
C GLU A 119 -12.13 -41.42 -7.41
N LEU A 120 -12.73 -40.71 -6.44
CA LEU A 120 -13.48 -41.32 -5.35
C LEU A 120 -14.74 -42.02 -5.85
N ASP A 121 -15.50 -41.38 -6.74
CA ASP A 121 -16.71 -41.95 -7.34
C ASP A 121 -16.38 -43.22 -8.14
N ALA A 122 -15.31 -43.20 -8.93
CA ALA A 122 -14.84 -44.38 -9.66
C ALA A 122 -14.45 -45.52 -8.71
N LYS A 123 -13.76 -45.20 -7.60
CA LYS A 123 -13.39 -46.20 -6.60
C LYS A 123 -14.60 -46.78 -5.87
N LEU A 124 -15.53 -45.93 -5.45
CA LEU A 124 -16.77 -46.35 -4.79
C LEU A 124 -17.62 -47.24 -5.70
N SER A 125 -17.72 -46.91 -6.99
CA SER A 125 -18.41 -47.77 -7.97
C SER A 125 -17.74 -49.14 -8.08
N ALA A 126 -16.41 -49.20 -8.17
CA ALA A 126 -15.68 -50.46 -8.25
C ALA A 126 -15.82 -51.30 -6.97
N ASP A 127 -15.78 -50.66 -5.80
CA ASP A 127 -15.95 -51.32 -4.51
C ASP A 127 -17.39 -51.85 -4.35
N ALA A 128 -18.39 -51.11 -4.82
CA ALA A 128 -19.78 -51.55 -4.84
C ALA A 128 -19.97 -52.78 -5.74
N ASP A 129 -19.47 -52.74 -6.98
CA ASP A 129 -19.52 -53.87 -7.92
C ASP A 129 -18.83 -55.13 -7.34
N ALA A 130 -17.70 -54.94 -6.66
CA ALA A 130 -16.99 -56.04 -6.01
C ALA A 130 -17.76 -56.60 -4.82
N ALA A 131 -18.39 -55.76 -4.00
CA ALA A 131 -19.23 -56.18 -2.89
C ALA A 131 -20.47 -56.94 -3.39
N GLU A 132 -21.13 -56.46 -4.44
CA GLU A 132 -22.27 -57.13 -5.05
C GLU A 132 -21.91 -58.54 -5.57
N LYS A 133 -20.76 -58.68 -6.23
CA LYS A 133 -20.26 -60.00 -6.65
C LYS A 133 -20.02 -60.95 -5.48
N ARG A 134 -19.38 -60.47 -4.41
CA ARG A 134 -19.12 -61.30 -3.21
C ARG A 134 -20.41 -61.71 -2.52
N ILE A 135 -21.41 -60.83 -2.47
CA ILE A 135 -22.74 -61.16 -1.92
C ILE A 135 -23.42 -62.22 -2.80
N ALA A 136 -23.35 -62.09 -4.12
CA ALA A 136 -23.92 -63.07 -5.04
C ALA A 136 -23.26 -64.44 -4.92
N GLU A 137 -21.92 -64.49 -4.82
CA GLU A 137 -21.15 -65.71 -4.58
C GLU A 137 -21.50 -66.35 -3.25
N ALA A 138 -21.49 -65.59 -2.15
CA ALA A 138 -21.85 -66.09 -0.83
C ALA A 138 -23.29 -66.61 -0.77
N LYS A 139 -24.22 -65.95 -1.49
CA LYS A 139 -25.60 -66.43 -1.62
C LYS A 139 -25.68 -67.74 -2.38
N ALA A 140 -24.94 -67.88 -3.47
CA ALA A 140 -24.90 -69.12 -4.24
C ALA A 140 -24.31 -70.27 -3.43
N GLU A 141 -23.22 -70.02 -2.69
CA GLU A 141 -22.59 -70.99 -1.79
C GLU A 141 -23.53 -71.41 -0.66
N ALA A 142 -24.20 -70.45 -0.01
CA ALA A 142 -25.18 -70.74 1.03
C ALA A 142 -26.34 -71.59 0.50
N LEU A 143 -26.88 -71.27 -0.68
CA LEU A 143 -27.95 -72.04 -1.32
C LEU A 143 -27.49 -73.46 -1.68
N ALA A 144 -26.25 -73.64 -2.15
CA ALA A 144 -25.68 -74.96 -2.41
C ALA A 144 -25.47 -75.78 -1.12
N GLY A 145 -25.09 -75.13 -0.02
CA GLY A 145 -24.90 -75.77 1.29
C GLY A 145 -26.18 -76.23 1.97
N ILE A 146 -27.34 -75.61 1.65
CA ILE A 146 -28.63 -75.97 2.25
C ILE A 146 -29.02 -77.42 1.95
N GLU A 147 -28.77 -77.92 0.74
CA GLU A 147 -29.13 -79.30 0.37
C GLU A 147 -28.35 -80.34 1.19
N GLY A 148 -27.06 -80.06 1.45
CA GLY A 148 -26.22 -80.88 2.31
C GLY A 148 -26.69 -80.88 3.76
N ILE A 149 -26.93 -79.70 4.33
CA ILE A 149 -27.43 -79.55 5.71
C ILE A 149 -28.81 -80.19 5.87
N ALA A 150 -29.71 -80.01 4.89
CA ALA A 150 -31.03 -80.62 4.90
C ALA A 150 -30.95 -82.16 4.88
N THR A 151 -30.03 -82.72 4.09
CA THR A 151 -29.78 -84.16 4.04
C THR A 151 -29.21 -84.69 5.36
N GLU A 152 -28.26 -83.98 5.96
CA GLU A 152 -27.66 -84.35 7.25
C GLU A 152 -28.71 -84.32 8.38
N VAL A 153 -29.49 -83.24 8.48
CA VAL A 153 -30.56 -83.09 9.47
C VAL A 153 -31.66 -84.12 9.27
N ALA A 154 -32.08 -84.38 8.03
CA ALA A 154 -33.08 -85.41 7.72
C ALA A 154 -32.58 -86.82 8.11
N THR A 155 -31.29 -87.12 7.85
CA THR A 155 -30.68 -88.40 8.22
C THR A 155 -30.64 -88.58 9.74
N ASP A 156 -30.22 -87.56 10.49
CA ASP A 156 -30.19 -87.61 11.97
C ASP A 156 -31.59 -87.74 12.57
N LEU A 157 -32.59 -87.06 12.02
CA LEU A 157 -33.99 -87.19 12.43
C LEU A 157 -34.54 -88.60 12.18
N VAL A 158 -34.30 -89.18 10.99
CA VAL A 158 -34.73 -90.54 10.65
C VAL A 158 -34.07 -91.57 11.57
N ALA A 159 -32.78 -91.42 11.86
CA ALA A 159 -32.05 -92.29 12.78
C ALA A 159 -32.62 -92.22 14.22
N LYS A 160 -32.98 -91.03 14.70
CA LYS A 160 -33.49 -90.82 16.07
C LYS A 160 -34.97 -91.19 16.26
N LEU A 161 -35.83 -90.99 15.25
CA LEU A 161 -37.29 -91.20 15.36
C LEU A 161 -37.80 -92.47 14.68
N GLY A 162 -37.16 -92.92 13.60
CA GLY A 162 -37.69 -93.96 12.71
C GLY A 162 -37.34 -95.40 13.08
N GLY A 163 -36.28 -95.62 13.88
CA GLY A 163 -35.91 -96.95 14.38
C GLY A 163 -35.55 -98.00 13.32
N ALA A 164 -35.30 -97.60 12.06
CA ALA A 164 -34.92 -98.47 10.95
C ALA A 164 -33.73 -97.87 10.17
N ASP A 165 -32.81 -98.74 9.74
CA ASP A 165 -31.69 -98.39 8.84
C ASP A 165 -32.23 -98.02 7.45
N VAL A 166 -32.46 -96.72 7.23
CA VAL A 166 -32.75 -96.17 5.90
C VAL A 166 -31.42 -95.86 5.21
N SER A 167 -31.28 -96.25 3.93
CA SER A 167 -30.04 -96.01 3.20
C SER A 167 -29.85 -94.51 2.95
N ALA A 168 -28.60 -94.03 3.05
CA ALA A 168 -28.25 -92.62 2.81
C ALA A 168 -28.65 -92.16 1.39
N ASP A 169 -28.66 -93.07 0.41
CA ASP A 169 -29.08 -92.82 -0.96
C ASP A 169 -30.59 -92.50 -1.05
N ASP A 170 -31.43 -93.14 -0.24
CA ASP A 170 -32.87 -92.92 -0.24
C ASP A 170 -33.24 -91.59 0.43
N VAL A 171 -32.53 -91.20 1.50
CA VAL A 171 -32.70 -89.89 2.15
C VAL A 171 -32.29 -88.77 1.20
N THR A 172 -31.17 -88.91 0.50
CA THR A 172 -30.69 -87.92 -0.47
C THR A 172 -31.65 -87.76 -1.66
N LYS A 173 -32.24 -88.86 -2.16
CA LYS A 173 -33.27 -88.80 -3.20
C LYS A 173 -34.57 -88.14 -2.72
N ALA A 174 -35.01 -88.40 -1.49
CA ALA A 174 -36.21 -87.80 -0.94
C ALA A 174 -36.05 -86.28 -0.70
N VAL A 175 -34.90 -85.86 -0.16
CA VAL A 175 -34.59 -84.44 0.07
C VAL A 175 -34.49 -83.67 -1.25
N SER A 176 -33.77 -84.22 -2.24
CA SER A 176 -33.66 -83.58 -3.57
C SER A 176 -34.98 -83.56 -4.35
N ALA A 177 -35.86 -84.55 -4.17
CA ALA A 177 -37.21 -84.53 -4.73
C ALA A 177 -38.11 -83.48 -4.07
N ALA A 178 -38.02 -83.31 -2.75
CA ALA A 178 -38.76 -82.27 -2.02
C ALA A 178 -38.25 -80.86 -2.37
N ALA A 179 -36.93 -80.69 -2.53
CA ALA A 179 -36.31 -79.41 -2.90
C ALA A 179 -36.66 -78.94 -4.34
N LYS A 180 -37.00 -79.87 -5.25
CA LYS A 180 -37.39 -79.56 -6.65
C LYS A 180 -38.91 -79.39 -6.85
N GLY A 181 -39.71 -79.77 -5.85
CA GLY A 181 -41.18 -79.76 -5.90
C GLY A 181 -41.86 -78.52 -5.29
N ALA A 182 -41.09 -77.62 -4.67
CA ALA A 182 -41.52 -76.34 -4.12
C ALA A 182 -41.00 -75.18 -4.98
#